data_AF-A0A9P1D7M0-F1
#
_entry.id   AF-A0A9P1D7M0-F1
#
_cell.length_a   1.000
_cell.length_b   1.000
_cell.length_c   1.000
_cell.angle_alpha   90.00
_cell.angle_beta   90.00
_cell.angle_gamma   90.00
#
_symmetry.space_group_name_H-M   'P 1'
#
loop_
_entity.id
_entity.type
_entity.pdbx_description
1 polymer ?
#
loop_
_entity_poly.entity_id
_entity_poly.type
_entity_poly.pdbx_seq_one_letter_code
_entity_poly.pdbx_strand_id
1 'polypeptide(L)'
;MMASIMPMCGFPDPNFWPNSCNLNLYEDGGMSVGWHSDDESLFQGKLVDIRILSLSLGARRKFELRANWPDEPEHPKSVMLSDGDMMTMEGMTQKHFQHRVPKE
;
A
#
# COMPACT_ATOMS: atom_id res chain seq x y z
N MET A 1 -0.86 -18.64 15.50
CA MET A 1 0.16 -18.08 14.59
C MET A 1 0.15 -16.55 14.62
N MET A 2 -0.91 -15.86 14.17
CA MET A 2 -0.95 -14.37 14.22
C MET A 2 -0.78 -13.81 15.63
N ALA A 3 -1.38 -14.44 16.65
CA ALA A 3 -1.25 -14.00 18.05
C ALA A 3 0.17 -14.04 18.63
N SER A 4 1.07 -14.81 18.01
CA SER A 4 2.47 -14.85 18.40
C SER A 4 3.31 -13.90 17.55
N ILE A 5 2.95 -13.71 16.27
CA ILE A 5 3.77 -12.98 15.28
C ILE A 5 3.47 -11.48 15.28
N MET A 6 2.18 -11.09 15.31
CA MET A 6 1.78 -9.69 15.16
C MET A 6 2.39 -8.75 16.22
N PRO A 7 2.48 -9.13 17.51
CA PRO A 7 3.17 -8.31 18.50
C PRO A 7 4.65 -8.10 18.19
N MET A 8 5.33 -9.10 17.61
CA MET A 8 6.74 -9.00 17.21
C MET A 8 6.93 -8.10 15.99
N CYS A 9 5.91 -7.97 15.14
CA CYS A 9 5.90 -7.07 13.99
C CYS A 9 5.48 -5.64 14.32
N GLY A 10 5.30 -5.29 15.60
CA GLY A 10 4.87 -3.96 16.03
C GLY A 10 3.35 -3.75 16.09
N PHE A 11 2.56 -4.84 16.03
CA PHE A 11 1.09 -4.81 16.12
C PHE A 11 0.62 -5.55 17.39
N PRO A 12 0.73 -4.93 18.58
CA PRO A 12 0.39 -5.60 19.84
C PRO A 12 -1.13 -5.73 20.07
N ASP A 13 -1.94 -4.85 19.48
CA ASP A 13 -3.40 -4.84 19.66
C ASP A 13 -4.11 -5.66 18.56
N PRO A 14 -4.79 -6.76 18.91
CA PRO A 14 -5.48 -7.62 17.94
C PRO A 14 -6.62 -6.95 17.18
N ASN A 15 -7.20 -5.87 17.70
CA ASN A 15 -8.26 -5.14 17.00
C ASN A 15 -7.76 -4.43 15.74
N PHE A 16 -6.44 -4.23 15.62
CA PHE A 16 -5.81 -3.58 14.46
C PHE A 16 -5.01 -4.57 13.60
N TRP A 17 -5.17 -5.88 13.81
CA TRP A 17 -4.50 -6.86 12.96
C TRP A 17 -5.15 -6.91 11.58
N PRO A 18 -4.33 -6.99 10.51
CA PRO A 18 -4.86 -7.25 9.18
C PRO A 18 -5.65 -8.56 9.17
N ASN A 19 -6.84 -8.54 8.57
CA ASN A 19 -7.72 -9.70 8.44
C ASN A 19 -7.97 -10.08 6.97
N SER A 20 -7.35 -9.36 6.05
CA SER A 20 -7.45 -9.56 4.61
C SER A 20 -6.07 -9.41 3.96
N CYS A 21 -5.89 -10.06 2.82
CA CYS A 21 -4.66 -9.99 2.04
C CYS A 21 -5.01 -10.02 0.55
N ASN A 22 -4.45 -9.07 -0.21
CA ASN A 22 -4.48 -9.07 -1.65
C ASN A 22 -3.06 -9.38 -2.17
N LEU A 23 -2.96 -10.21 -3.20
CA LEU A 23 -1.69 -10.65 -3.79
C LEU A 23 -1.61 -10.14 -5.22
N ASN A 24 -0.61 -9.31 -5.49
CA ASN A 24 -0.31 -8.81 -6.82
C ASN A 24 0.94 -9.51 -7.36
N LEU A 25 0.78 -10.28 -8.44
CA LEU A 25 1.89 -10.90 -9.16
C LEU A 25 2.21 -10.06 -10.41
N TYR A 26 3.45 -9.62 -10.51
CA TYR A 26 4.00 -8.96 -11.69
C TYR A 26 5.06 -9.90 -12.28
N GLU A 27 4.72 -10.62 -13.36
CA GLU A 27 5.63 -11.59 -13.99
C GLU A 27 6.87 -10.92 -14.58
N ASP A 28 6.74 -9.68 -15.02
CA ASP A 28 7.81 -8.85 -15.56
C ASP A 28 7.58 -7.35 -15.29
N GLY A 29 8.51 -6.51 -15.81
CA GLY A 29 8.42 -5.05 -15.75
C GLY A 29 7.31 -4.44 -16.62
N GLY A 30 6.73 -5.22 -17.54
CA GLY A 30 5.63 -4.78 -18.41
C GLY A 30 4.27 -4.74 -17.70
N MET A 31 4.12 -5.46 -16.58
CA MET A 31 2.92 -5.43 -15.74
C MET A 31 2.93 -4.24 -14.79
N SER A 32 1.76 -3.62 -14.58
CA SER A 32 1.61 -2.40 -13.78
C SER A 32 0.23 -2.34 -13.15
N VAL A 33 0.11 -1.61 -12.04
CA VAL A 33 -1.18 -1.11 -11.55
C VAL A 33 -1.22 0.40 -11.74
N GLY A 34 -2.33 0.92 -12.27
CA GLY A 34 -2.49 2.35 -12.53
C GLY A 34 -2.63 3.18 -11.25
N TRP A 35 -2.77 4.49 -11.38
CA TRP A 35 -3.06 5.38 -10.25
C TRP A 35 -4.41 5.01 -9.61
N HIS A 36 -4.38 4.64 -8.33
CA HIS A 36 -5.57 4.28 -7.55
C HIS A 36 -5.37 4.59 -6.07
N SER A 37 -6.45 4.50 -5.31
CA SER A 37 -6.43 4.44 -3.85
C SER A 37 -7.19 3.17 -3.46
N ASP A 38 -6.79 2.53 -2.37
CA ASP A 38 -7.45 1.34 -1.83
C ASP A 38 -8.74 1.78 -1.12
N ASP A 39 -9.82 1.89 -1.90
CA ASP A 39 -11.13 2.39 -1.48
C ASP A 39 -12.25 1.40 -1.86
N GLU A 40 -11.97 0.10 -1.74
CA GLU A 40 -13.02 -0.90 -1.84
C GLU A 40 -14.07 -0.64 -0.76
N SER A 41 -15.36 -0.81 -1.10
CA SER A 41 -16.47 -0.53 -0.19
C SER A 41 -16.40 -1.32 1.12
N LEU A 42 -15.68 -2.45 1.12
CA LEU A 42 -15.42 -3.25 2.32
C LEU A 42 -14.55 -2.52 3.35
N PHE A 43 -13.58 -1.72 2.90
CA PHE A 43 -12.61 -1.05 3.76
C PHE A 43 -12.94 0.43 3.99
N GLN A 44 -13.68 1.06 3.07
CA GLN A 44 -14.09 2.47 3.17
C GLN A 44 -12.89 3.42 3.38
N GLY A 45 -11.77 3.16 2.69
CA GLY A 45 -10.48 3.83 2.92
C GLY A 45 -10.50 5.36 2.76
N LYS A 46 -11.51 5.93 2.11
CA LYS A 46 -11.70 7.39 2.06
C LYS A 46 -12.46 7.99 3.25
N LEU A 47 -13.16 7.18 4.03
CA LEU A 47 -14.01 7.63 5.14
C LEU A 47 -13.37 7.39 6.50
N VAL A 48 -12.63 6.31 6.66
CA VAL A 48 -11.95 5.94 7.90
C VAL A 48 -10.46 5.71 7.68
N ASP A 49 -9.68 5.85 8.74
CA ASP A 49 -8.27 5.47 8.72
C ASP A 49 -8.18 3.95 8.57
N ILE A 50 -7.49 3.50 7.52
CA ILE A 50 -7.15 2.10 7.30
C ILE A 50 -5.65 1.95 7.23
N ARG A 51 -5.13 0.98 7.99
CA ARG A 51 -3.73 0.60 7.99
C ARG A 51 -3.53 -0.49 6.94
N ILE A 52 -2.80 -0.17 5.88
CA ILE A 52 -2.40 -1.15 4.87
C ILE A 52 -0.93 -1.49 5.06
N LEU A 53 -0.64 -2.79 5.10
CA LEU A 53 0.72 -3.33 5.12
C LEU A 53 1.01 -3.93 3.75
N SER A 54 1.96 -3.35 3.03
CA SER A 54 2.42 -3.85 1.74
C SER A 54 3.80 -4.49 1.90
N LEU A 55 3.90 -5.78 1.60
CA LEU A 55 5.15 -6.54 1.60
C LEU A 55 5.56 -6.83 0.15
N SER A 56 6.76 -6.40 -0.23
CA SER A 56 7.32 -6.66 -1.54
C SER A 56 8.24 -7.88 -1.51
N LEU A 57 8.10 -8.78 -2.48
CA LEU A 57 8.91 -9.99 -2.61
C LEU A 57 9.42 -10.13 -4.05
N GLY A 58 10.67 -10.55 -4.20
CA GLY A 58 11.30 -10.76 -5.50
C GLY A 58 11.95 -9.51 -6.10
N ALA A 59 11.73 -9.28 -7.39
CA ALA A 59 12.41 -8.22 -8.13
C ALA A 59 12.06 -6.82 -7.58
N ARG A 60 13.07 -5.95 -7.47
CA ARG A 60 12.90 -4.56 -7.03
C ARG A 60 12.01 -3.80 -8.01
N ARG A 61 11.02 -3.06 -7.49
CA ARG A 61 10.07 -2.27 -8.29
C ARG A 61 9.88 -0.88 -7.70
N LYS A 62 9.57 0.09 -8.55
CA LYS A 62 9.16 1.42 -8.13
C LYS A 62 7.70 1.42 -7.67
N PHE A 63 7.46 2.05 -6.54
CA PHE A 63 6.15 2.43 -6.05
C PHE A 63 6.07 3.96 -6.09
N GLU A 64 5.01 4.50 -6.66
CA GLU A 64 4.82 5.95 -6.76
C GLU A 64 3.57 6.38 -6.00
N LEU A 65 3.64 7.56 -5.36
CA LEU A 65 2.57 8.18 -4.60
C LEU A 65 2.40 9.63 -5.05
N ARG A 66 1.17 10.05 -5.35
CA ARG A 66 0.83 11.44 -5.69
C ARG A 66 -0.34 11.91 -4.85
N ALA A 67 -0.42 13.21 -4.58
CA ALA A 67 -1.59 13.78 -3.95
C ALA A 67 -2.82 13.68 -4.85
N ASN A 68 -3.99 13.56 -4.23
CA ASN A 68 -5.29 13.42 -4.87
C ASN A 68 -6.18 14.62 -4.58
N TRP A 69 -5.69 15.82 -4.91
CA TRP A 69 -6.44 17.07 -4.81
C TRP A 69 -6.57 17.75 -6.17
N PRO A 70 -7.73 18.37 -6.49
CA PRO A 70 -7.99 18.94 -7.81
C PRO A 70 -6.99 20.02 -8.24
N ASP A 71 -6.46 20.77 -7.28
CA ASP A 71 -5.65 21.97 -7.52
C ASP A 71 -4.14 21.74 -7.27
N GLU A 72 -3.73 20.52 -6.89
CA GLU A 72 -2.32 20.23 -6.65
C GLU A 72 -1.63 19.72 -7.94
N PRO A 73 -0.52 20.35 -8.36
CA PRO A 73 0.21 19.88 -9.53
C PRO A 73 0.80 18.49 -9.28
N GLU A 74 0.71 17.63 -10.29
CA GLU A 74 1.10 16.23 -10.19
C GLU A 74 2.62 16.07 -10.00
N HIS A 75 3.05 15.91 -8.75
CA HIS A 75 4.44 15.64 -8.38
C HIS A 75 4.55 14.31 -7.64
N PRO A 76 4.61 13.17 -8.38
CA PRO A 76 4.79 11.87 -7.78
C PRO A 76 6.07 11.79 -6.95
N LYS A 77 5.96 11.26 -5.74
CA LYS A 77 7.09 10.76 -4.96
C LYS A 77 7.27 9.29 -5.27
N SER A 78 8.52 8.84 -5.37
CA SER A 78 8.83 7.45 -5.68
C SER A 78 9.62 6.81 -4.54
N VAL A 79 9.30 5.56 -4.25
CA VAL A 79 10.05 4.69 -3.35
C VAL A 79 10.37 3.42 -4.12
N MET A 80 11.62 2.97 -4.06
CA MET A 80 11.98 1.69 -4.64
C MET A 80 11.85 0.61 -3.59
N LEU A 81 10.97 -0.37 -3.83
CA LEU A 81 10.74 -1.50 -2.94
C LEU A 81 11.49 -2.72 -3.48
N SER A 82 12.33 -3.30 -2.64
CA SER A 82 13.16 -4.49 -2.91
C SER A 82 12.55 -5.72 -2.24
N ASP A 83 13.16 -6.89 -2.46
CA ASP A 83 12.78 -8.12 -1.78
C ASP A 83 12.81 -7.96 -0.25
N GLY A 84 11.69 -8.29 0.41
CA GLY A 84 11.53 -8.19 1.85
C GLY A 84 11.17 -6.80 2.38
N ASP A 85 11.13 -5.77 1.53
CA ASP A 85 10.74 -4.43 1.96
C ASP A 85 9.25 -4.40 2.34
N MET A 86 8.98 -3.80 3.49
CA MET A 86 7.63 -3.54 3.98
C MET A 86 7.35 -2.03 3.98
N MET A 87 6.21 -1.64 3.41
CA MET A 87 5.70 -0.28 3.43
C MET A 87 4.34 -0.25 4.12
N THR A 88 4.12 0.72 4.99
CA THR A 88 2.79 0.97 5.57
C THR A 88 2.17 2.22 4.95
N MET A 89 0.86 2.15 4.71
CA MET A 89 0.03 3.31 4.39
C MET A 89 -0.96 3.49 5.53
N GLU A 90 -0.84 4.60 6.25
CA GLU A 90 -1.57 4.83 7.51
C GLU A 90 -2.27 6.19 7.47
N GLY A 91 -3.22 6.41 8.38
CA GLY A 91 -4.01 7.64 8.40
C GLY A 91 -4.95 7.70 7.20
N MET A 92 -5.29 8.92 6.78
CA MET A 92 -6.18 9.15 5.63
C MET A 92 -5.43 9.07 4.28
N THR A 93 -4.45 8.16 4.15
CA THR A 93 -3.64 8.05 2.93
C THR A 93 -4.50 7.77 1.71
N GLN A 94 -5.47 6.84 1.80
CA GLN A 94 -6.34 6.49 0.66
C GLN A 94 -7.33 7.59 0.27
N LYS A 95 -7.56 8.57 1.16
CA LYS A 95 -8.33 9.77 0.85
C LYS A 95 -7.52 10.81 0.10
N HIS A 96 -6.30 11.05 0.57
CA HIS A 96 -5.49 12.20 0.15
C HIS A 96 -4.46 11.87 -0.92
N PHE A 97 -4.17 10.60 -1.15
CA PHE A 97 -3.16 10.16 -2.10
C PHE A 97 -3.67 9.03 -2.99
N GLN A 98 -3.09 8.98 -4.19
CA GLN A 98 -3.15 7.84 -5.08
C GLN A 98 -1.75 7.25 -5.22
N HIS A 99 -1.69 5.94 -5.43
CA HIS A 99 -0.46 5.24 -5.65
C HIS A 99 -0.52 4.34 -6.90
N ARG A 100 0.66 3.94 -7.38
CA ARG A 100 0.79 3.02 -8.52
C ARG A 100 2.10 2.24 -8.49
N VAL A 101 2.14 1.17 -9.27
CA VAL A 101 3.37 0.46 -9.66
C VAL A 101 3.49 0.62 -11.17
N PRO A 102 4.37 1.50 -11.69
CA PRO A 102 4.51 1.72 -13.12
C PRO A 102 5.21 0.55 -13.83
N LYS A 103 5.17 0.58 -15.16
CA LYS A 103 6.00 -0.29 -16.00
C LYS A 103 7.48 0.12 -15.92
N GLU A 104 8.37 -0.85 -16.03
CA GLU A 104 9.84 -0.70 -15.98
C GLU A 104 10.53 -1.43 -17.13
#